data_AF-W1V8Q7-F1
#
_entry.id   AF-W1V8Q7-F1
#
_cell.length_a   1.000
_cell.length_b   1.000
_cell.length_c   1.000
_cell.angle_alpha   90.00
_cell.angle_beta   90.00
_cell.angle_gamma   90.00
#
_symmetry.space_group_name_H-M   'P 1'
#
loop_
_entity.id
_entity.type
_entity.pdbx_description
1 polymer ?
#
loop_
_entity_poly.entity_id
_entity_poly.type
_entity_poly.pdbx_seq_one_letter_code
_entity_poly.pdbx_strand_id
1 'polypeptide(L)'
;MYLYKTIPIENVFYMLTYISGIAFDHRITGNLKTDNRTLFSYYIDFFSEELKKIVQQGLYKTYINYDEPLHTVRGQIVLSDSLRLKGRGHNTIVCDFDELSIDTIHNSIIKAVIELLLFKHSDMLLPEQKKKLYTWGIFWGDVQSISLRLIDWDKIQYNRQNIRYRMILFWGQLITEAWLLCTDEDNVDLPFINNQSLCNIFEKFVFMYCKHYCSNVYPDISVSARQMEWCNSGKGEFMPIMRTDILLHDSRACKTLIIDTKFYKQIFTSRDRGNKKVFRSNNLYQIFSYIMHYKYNHIEDNISGLLLYAGTQDEMNGKKIFEHNVCDIQLDVEILDLSVSADRIEYQLKDMIQRYFGKANSK
;
A
#
# COMPACT_ATOMS: atom_id res chain seq x y z
N MET A 1 -7.97 -9.58 -22.90
CA MET A 1 -8.11 -8.31 -22.13
C MET A 1 -7.34 -8.45 -20.83
N TYR A 2 -6.74 -7.40 -20.28
CA TYR A 2 -6.06 -7.49 -18.98
C TYR A 2 -7.08 -7.28 -17.84
N LEU A 3 -7.06 -8.11 -16.79
CA LEU A 3 -8.01 -8.03 -15.65
C LEU A 3 -8.04 -6.62 -15.01
N TYR A 4 -6.91 -5.92 -14.94
CA TYR A 4 -6.90 -4.56 -14.40
C TYR A 4 -7.76 -3.58 -15.21
N LYS A 5 -7.94 -3.79 -16.53
CA LYS A 5 -8.79 -2.92 -17.38
C LYS A 5 -10.28 -3.11 -17.10
N THR A 6 -10.68 -4.15 -16.37
CA THR A 6 -12.08 -4.40 -15.99
C THR A 6 -12.41 -3.96 -14.57
N ILE A 7 -11.40 -3.67 -13.75
CA ILE A 7 -11.58 -3.19 -12.37
C ILE A 7 -11.79 -1.66 -12.41
N PRO A 8 -12.86 -1.13 -11.80
CA PRO A 8 -13.06 0.31 -11.62
C PRO A 8 -11.88 0.96 -10.87
N ILE A 9 -11.52 2.18 -11.27
CA ILE A 9 -10.41 2.93 -10.67
C ILE A 9 -10.67 3.16 -9.17
N GLU A 10 -11.90 3.50 -8.84
CA GLU A 10 -12.39 3.65 -7.47
C GLU A 10 -12.06 2.45 -6.58
N ASN A 11 -12.12 1.22 -7.11
CA ASN A 11 -11.87 0.01 -6.34
C ASN A 11 -10.37 -0.26 -6.14
N VAL A 12 -9.53 0.14 -7.10
CA VAL A 12 -8.07 0.12 -6.90
C VAL A 12 -7.70 1.10 -5.79
N PHE A 13 -8.28 2.30 -5.80
CA PHE A 13 -8.10 3.26 -4.73
C PHE A 13 -8.65 2.77 -3.39
N TYR A 14 -9.81 2.13 -3.38
CA TYR A 14 -10.39 1.54 -2.18
C TYR A 14 -9.44 0.50 -1.55
N MET A 15 -8.81 -0.35 -2.36
CA MET A 15 -7.79 -1.28 -1.84
C MET A 15 -6.60 -0.53 -1.23
N LEU A 16 -6.12 0.52 -1.89
CA LEU A 16 -5.00 1.34 -1.46
C LEU A 16 -5.28 2.12 -0.16
N THR A 17 -6.50 2.60 0.07
CA THR A 17 -6.85 3.31 1.30
C THR A 17 -6.84 2.39 2.51
N TYR A 18 -7.24 1.14 2.35
CA TYR A 18 -7.13 0.10 3.38
C TYR A 18 -5.68 -0.22 3.74
N ILE A 19 -4.78 -0.30 2.75
CA ILE A 19 -3.35 -0.57 2.99
C ILE A 19 -2.69 0.61 3.69
N SER A 20 -2.97 1.82 3.19
CA SER A 20 -2.36 3.05 3.70
C SER A 20 -2.96 3.51 5.02
N GLY A 21 -4.10 2.94 5.47
CA GLY A 21 -4.81 3.31 6.68
C GLY A 21 -5.37 4.74 6.63
N ILE A 22 -5.79 5.18 5.44
CA ILE A 22 -6.34 6.51 5.19
C ILE A 22 -7.83 6.37 4.87
N ALA A 23 -8.64 7.38 5.22
CA ALA A 23 -10.06 7.38 4.88
C ALA A 23 -10.26 7.40 3.36
N PHE A 24 -11.17 6.55 2.88
CA PHE A 24 -11.57 6.56 1.47
C PHE A 24 -12.39 7.82 1.15
N ASP A 25 -11.94 8.57 0.16
CA ASP A 25 -12.70 9.72 -0.32
C ASP A 25 -13.70 9.25 -1.38
N HIS A 26 -14.98 9.22 -1.02
CA HIS A 26 -16.06 8.79 -1.91
C HIS A 26 -16.25 9.67 -3.16
N ARG A 27 -15.54 10.80 -3.26
CA ARG A 27 -15.49 11.63 -4.48
C ARG A 27 -14.61 11.03 -5.58
N ILE A 28 -13.84 9.98 -5.27
CA ILE A 28 -13.05 9.23 -6.24
C ILE A 28 -14.01 8.40 -7.10
N THR A 29 -14.38 8.95 -8.26
CA THR A 29 -15.22 8.27 -9.26
C THR A 29 -14.49 8.20 -10.58
N GLY A 30 -14.47 7.02 -11.22
CA GLY A 30 -13.84 6.85 -12.53
C GLY A 30 -13.79 5.39 -12.98
N ASN A 31 -13.86 5.16 -14.28
CA ASN A 31 -13.78 3.83 -14.88
C ASN A 31 -12.67 3.82 -15.96
N LEU A 32 -11.72 2.89 -15.85
CA LEU A 32 -10.63 2.72 -16.83
C LEU A 32 -11.13 2.47 -18.26
N LYS A 33 -12.40 2.05 -18.42
CA LYS A 33 -13.01 1.75 -19.72
C LYS A 33 -13.57 2.96 -20.47
N THR A 34 -14.01 4.01 -19.76
CA THR A 34 -14.78 5.13 -20.37
C THR A 34 -14.07 6.46 -20.36
N ASP A 35 -12.98 6.57 -19.61
CA ASP A 35 -12.18 7.80 -19.54
C ASP A 35 -10.89 7.62 -20.33
N ASN A 36 -10.53 8.58 -21.18
CA ASN A 36 -9.23 8.60 -21.86
C ASN A 36 -8.07 8.87 -20.88
N ARG A 37 -8.38 9.08 -19.60
CA ARG A 37 -7.45 9.32 -18.51
C ARG A 37 -6.88 7.99 -17.99
N THR A 38 -5.56 7.93 -17.90
CA THR A 38 -4.86 6.82 -17.26
C THR A 38 -4.99 6.91 -15.75
N LEU A 39 -4.87 5.79 -15.03
CA LEU A 39 -4.80 5.74 -13.56
C LEU A 39 -3.75 6.72 -13.00
N PHE A 40 -2.64 6.89 -13.73
CA PHE A 40 -1.58 7.83 -13.38
C PHE A 40 -2.03 9.29 -13.42
N SER A 41 -2.83 9.69 -14.41
CA SER A 41 -3.39 11.05 -14.44
C SER A 41 -4.27 11.31 -13.20
N TYR A 42 -4.98 10.31 -12.69
CA TYR A 42 -5.74 10.44 -11.45
C TYR A 42 -4.82 10.63 -10.24
N TYR A 43 -3.71 9.89 -10.15
CA TYR A 43 -2.71 10.10 -9.08
C TYR A 43 -2.19 11.54 -9.07
N ILE A 44 -1.91 12.11 -10.24
CA ILE A 44 -1.46 13.50 -10.37
C ILE A 44 -2.53 14.49 -9.92
N ASP A 45 -3.80 14.26 -10.29
CA ASP A 45 -4.90 15.10 -9.84
C ASP A 45 -5.04 15.08 -8.32
N PHE A 46 -5.02 13.88 -7.70
CA PHE A 46 -5.08 13.76 -6.23
C PHE A 46 -3.87 14.36 -5.54
N PHE A 47 -2.66 14.13 -6.07
CA PHE A 47 -1.45 14.77 -5.57
C PHE A 47 -1.56 16.29 -5.63
N SER A 48 -2.10 16.85 -6.73
CA SER A 48 -2.32 18.29 -6.90
C SER A 48 -3.37 18.85 -5.93
N GLU A 49 -4.42 18.09 -5.63
CA GLU A 49 -5.41 18.48 -4.62
C GLU A 49 -4.84 18.47 -3.20
N GLU A 50 -4.03 17.46 -2.86
CA GLU A 50 -3.35 17.40 -1.57
C GLU A 50 -2.30 18.52 -1.43
N LEU A 51 -1.58 18.85 -2.52
CA LEU A 51 -0.68 20.02 -2.55
C LEU A 51 -1.42 21.29 -2.17
N LYS A 52 -2.58 21.55 -2.80
CA LYS A 52 -3.43 22.70 -2.49
C LYS A 52 -3.82 22.73 -1.01
N LYS A 53 -4.26 21.60 -0.45
CA LYS A 53 -4.66 21.50 0.97
C LYS A 53 -3.51 21.85 1.89
N ILE A 54 -2.30 21.34 1.62
CA ILE A 54 -1.11 21.62 2.44
C ILE A 54 -0.73 23.09 2.38
N VAL A 55 -0.72 23.69 1.18
CA VAL A 55 -0.44 25.13 1.02
C VAL A 55 -1.43 25.97 1.81
N GLN A 56 -2.73 25.66 1.72
CA GLN A 56 -3.78 26.40 2.44
C GLN A 56 -3.66 26.29 3.97
N GLN A 57 -3.11 25.20 4.47
CA GLN A 57 -2.91 24.97 5.90
C GLN A 57 -1.48 25.35 6.38
N GLY A 58 -0.62 25.84 5.48
CA GLY A 58 0.79 26.14 5.74
C GLY A 58 1.69 24.90 5.78
N LEU A 59 2.88 25.01 5.19
CA LEU A 59 3.86 23.91 5.15
C LEU A 59 4.31 23.53 6.57
N TYR A 60 4.59 22.24 6.76
CA TYR A 60 5.23 21.73 7.97
C TYR A 60 6.65 22.29 8.08
N LYS A 61 7.00 22.74 9.28
CA LYS A 61 8.29 23.34 9.60
C LYS A 61 8.86 22.69 10.85
N THR A 62 10.18 22.51 10.87
CA THR A 62 10.91 21.98 12.02
C THR A 62 11.96 22.98 12.47
N TYR A 63 12.25 22.99 13.77
CA TYR A 63 13.37 23.76 14.29
C TYR A 63 14.67 23.04 13.96
N ILE A 64 15.60 23.78 13.35
CA ILE A 64 16.97 23.36 13.13
C ILE A 64 17.83 24.24 14.04
N ASN A 65 18.68 23.60 14.85
CA ASN A 65 19.66 24.31 15.66
C ASN A 65 20.81 24.78 14.78
N TYR A 66 21.08 26.08 14.82
CA TYR A 66 22.25 26.68 14.21
C TYR A 66 23.22 27.13 15.28
N ASP A 67 24.49 26.78 15.09
CA ASP A 67 25.62 27.25 15.88
C ASP A 67 26.53 28.08 14.96
N GLU A 68 26.29 29.39 14.92
CA GLU A 68 26.95 30.29 13.97
C GLU A 68 27.54 31.55 14.62
N PRO A 69 28.69 32.05 14.13
CA PRO A 69 29.26 33.32 14.57
C PRO A 69 28.51 34.50 13.95
N LEU A 70 27.75 35.23 14.76
CA LEU A 70 26.96 36.39 14.35
C LEU A 70 27.58 37.71 14.85
N HIS A 71 27.32 38.81 14.14
CA HIS A 71 27.65 40.16 14.62
C HIS A 71 26.60 40.73 15.57
N THR A 72 25.45 40.08 15.68
CA THR A 72 24.32 40.42 16.55
C THR A 72 23.96 39.24 17.43
N VAL A 73 23.30 39.49 18.56
CA VAL A 73 22.87 38.42 19.47
C VAL A 73 21.54 37.86 18.98
N ARG A 74 21.48 36.54 18.78
CA ARG A 74 20.26 35.81 18.42
C ARG A 74 20.22 34.48 19.15
N GLY A 75 19.19 34.24 19.96
CA GLY A 75 19.12 33.04 20.81
C GLY A 75 20.11 33.05 21.97
N GLN A 76 20.71 31.90 22.28
CA GLN A 76 21.62 31.72 23.41
C GLN A 76 23.07 31.94 23.00
N ILE A 77 23.81 32.74 23.77
CA ILE A 77 25.25 32.98 23.49
C ILE A 77 26.08 31.80 23.99
N VAL A 78 26.89 31.21 23.11
CA VAL A 78 27.91 30.23 23.48
C VAL A 78 29.17 31.00 23.91
N LEU A 79 29.27 31.24 25.22
CA LEU A 79 30.32 32.07 25.82
C LEU A 79 31.75 31.57 25.53
N SER A 80 31.97 30.25 25.59
CA SER A 80 33.27 29.62 25.34
C SER A 80 33.82 29.94 23.96
N ASP A 81 33.01 29.73 22.92
CA ASP A 81 33.43 29.93 21.54
C ASP A 81 33.48 31.40 21.14
N SER A 82 32.58 32.22 21.69
CA SER A 82 32.60 33.68 21.53
C SER A 82 33.86 34.31 22.12
N LEU A 83 34.30 33.87 23.31
CA LEU A 83 35.54 34.35 23.92
C LEU A 83 36.77 33.91 23.11
N ARG A 84 36.75 32.70 22.55
CA ARG A 84 37.83 32.20 21.67
C ARG A 84 37.94 33.02 20.38
N LEU A 85 36.83 33.38 19.75
CA LEU A 85 36.81 34.23 18.55
C LEU A 85 37.26 35.66 18.84
N LYS A 86 36.79 36.25 19.94
CA LYS A 86 37.29 37.56 20.42
C LYS A 86 38.78 37.56 20.71
N GLY A 87 39.29 36.49 21.33
CA GLY A 87 40.73 36.31 21.56
C GLY A 87 41.56 36.23 20.28
N ARG A 88 40.93 35.86 19.15
CA ARG A 88 41.52 35.86 17.79
C ARG A 88 41.23 37.14 17.01
N GLY A 89 40.74 38.21 17.65
CA GLY A 89 40.47 39.50 17.02
C GLY A 89 39.21 39.57 16.16
N HIS A 90 38.35 38.54 16.19
CA HIS A 90 37.09 38.57 15.46
C HIS A 90 36.00 39.25 16.30
N ASN A 91 35.25 40.17 15.70
CA ASN A 91 34.15 40.89 16.37
C ASN A 91 32.80 40.18 16.12
N THR A 92 32.78 38.88 16.37
CA THR A 92 31.62 38.00 16.23
C THR A 92 31.36 37.24 17.54
N ILE A 93 30.11 36.89 17.78
CA ILE A 93 29.63 36.14 18.94
C ILE A 93 28.97 34.87 18.40
N VAL A 94 29.40 33.72 18.90
CA VAL A 94 28.80 32.43 18.56
C VAL A 94 27.48 32.31 19.29
N CYS A 95 26.39 32.14 18.54
CA CYS A 95 25.06 32.00 19.10
C CYS A 95 24.44 30.68 18.66
N ASP A 96 23.81 30.00 19.62
CA ASP A 96 22.98 28.82 19.44
C ASP A 96 21.52 29.26 19.39
N PHE A 97 20.86 29.03 18.25
CA PHE A 97 19.46 29.40 18.06
C PHE A 97 18.71 28.45 17.15
N ASP A 98 17.44 28.27 17.48
CA ASP A 98 16.50 27.50 16.68
C ASP A 98 15.92 28.35 15.54
N GLU A 99 16.12 27.92 14.30
CA GLU A 99 15.44 28.48 13.13
C GLU A 99 14.38 27.53 12.58
N LEU A 100 13.23 28.12 12.25
CA LEU A 100 12.07 27.38 11.77
C LEU A 100 12.21 27.13 10.25
N SER A 101 12.73 25.96 9.88
CA SER A 101 12.98 25.58 8.49
C SER A 101 11.83 24.79 7.88
N ILE A 102 11.53 25.07 6.61
CA ILE A 102 10.63 24.23 5.79
C ILE A 102 11.36 23.02 5.18
N ASP A 103 12.68 22.95 5.30
CA ASP A 103 13.49 21.88 4.71
C ASP A 103 13.42 20.59 5.55
N THR A 104 12.25 19.97 5.47
CA THR A 104 11.92 18.71 6.14
C THR A 104 11.95 17.59 5.12
N ILE A 105 12.26 16.36 5.54
CA ILE A 105 12.22 15.18 4.67
C ILE A 105 10.88 15.07 3.90
N HIS A 106 9.76 15.38 4.57
CA HIS A 106 8.43 15.36 3.95
C HIS A 106 8.31 16.38 2.81
N ASN A 107 8.77 17.62 3.02
CA ASN A 107 8.74 18.64 1.98
C ASN A 107 9.76 18.35 0.87
N SER A 108 10.93 17.79 1.19
CA SER A 108 11.94 17.41 0.21
C SER A 108 11.46 16.30 -0.73
N ILE A 109 10.74 15.30 -0.19
CA ILE A 109 10.08 14.27 -1.00
C ILE A 109 9.06 14.89 -1.95
N ILE A 110 8.18 15.75 -1.43
CA ILE A 110 7.14 16.41 -2.25
C ILE A 110 7.77 17.24 -3.36
N LYS A 111 8.83 18.01 -3.05
CA LYS A 111 9.59 18.77 -4.05
C LYS A 111 10.14 17.84 -5.13
N ALA A 112 10.77 16.74 -4.75
CA ALA A 112 11.33 15.79 -5.70
C ALA A 112 10.25 15.17 -6.62
N VAL A 113 9.06 14.87 -6.09
CA VAL A 113 7.92 14.39 -6.90
C VAL A 113 7.42 15.48 -7.86
N ILE A 114 7.31 16.73 -7.41
CA ILE A 114 6.91 17.85 -8.28
C ILE A 114 7.92 18.02 -9.42
N GLU A 115 9.22 18.00 -9.12
CA GLU A 115 10.29 18.10 -10.11
C GLU A 115 10.26 16.93 -11.10
N LEU A 116 10.02 15.71 -10.60
CA LEU A 116 9.85 14.53 -11.45
C LEU A 116 8.70 14.70 -12.44
N LEU A 117 7.53 15.14 -11.98
CA LEU A 117 6.37 15.36 -12.83
C LEU A 117 6.61 16.48 -13.85
N LEU A 118 7.19 17.60 -13.42
CA LEU A 118 7.37 18.79 -14.27
C LEU A 118 8.54 18.67 -15.26
N PHE A 119 9.62 17.96 -14.93
CA PHE A 119 10.81 17.90 -15.77
C PHE A 119 10.98 16.60 -16.53
N LYS A 120 10.64 15.45 -15.93
CA LYS A 120 10.82 14.14 -16.58
C LYS A 120 9.56 13.65 -17.29
N HIS A 121 8.38 14.02 -16.79
CA HIS A 121 7.07 13.56 -17.28
C HIS A 121 6.17 14.69 -17.79
N SER A 122 6.77 15.82 -18.17
CA SER A 122 6.03 16.98 -18.67
C SER A 122 5.06 16.62 -19.80
N ASP A 123 5.44 15.70 -20.67
CA ASP A 123 4.68 15.35 -21.87
C ASP A 123 3.48 14.44 -21.58
N MET A 124 3.47 13.78 -20.42
CA MET A 124 2.35 12.94 -19.96
C MET A 124 1.32 13.71 -19.14
N LEU A 125 1.64 14.95 -18.74
CA LEU A 125 0.75 15.79 -17.94
C LEU A 125 -0.32 16.45 -18.82
N LEU A 126 -1.57 16.41 -18.35
CA LEU A 126 -2.61 17.24 -18.92
C LEU A 126 -2.29 18.74 -18.67
N PRO A 127 -2.63 19.65 -19.58
CA PRO A 127 -2.34 21.09 -19.42
C PRO A 127 -2.87 21.66 -18.09
N GLU A 128 -4.07 21.22 -17.66
CA GLU A 128 -4.66 21.63 -16.39
C GLU A 128 -3.85 21.14 -15.17
N GLN A 129 -3.32 19.91 -15.23
CA GLN A 129 -2.50 19.33 -14.16
C GLN A 129 -1.17 20.07 -14.05
N LYS A 130 -0.52 20.35 -15.18
CA LYS A 130 0.71 21.14 -15.22
C LYS A 130 0.50 22.53 -14.61
N LYS A 131 -0.63 23.19 -14.93
CA LYS A 131 -1.00 24.48 -14.32
C LYS A 131 -1.17 24.36 -12.80
N LYS A 132 -1.88 23.35 -12.30
CA LYS A 132 -2.05 23.13 -10.85
C LYS A 132 -0.70 22.90 -10.16
N LEU A 133 0.16 22.05 -10.73
CA LEU A 133 1.49 21.75 -10.19
C LEU A 133 2.39 22.98 -10.13
N TYR A 134 2.42 23.83 -11.17
CA TYR A 134 3.17 25.10 -11.09
C TYR A 134 2.58 26.04 -10.02
N THR A 135 1.25 26.17 -9.97
CA THR A 135 0.59 27.08 -9.03
C THR A 135 0.92 26.73 -7.57
N TRP A 136 0.86 25.45 -7.22
CA TRP A 136 1.09 24.99 -5.85
C TRP A 136 2.55 24.64 -5.57
N GLY A 137 3.31 24.24 -6.58
CA GLY A 137 4.71 23.84 -6.45
C GLY A 137 5.67 24.99 -6.14
N ILE A 138 5.30 26.24 -6.49
CA ILE A 138 6.09 27.44 -6.16
C ILE A 138 6.39 27.55 -4.65
N PHE A 139 5.49 27.08 -3.78
CA PHE A 139 5.68 27.12 -2.33
C PHE A 139 6.79 26.20 -1.81
N TRP A 140 7.28 25.26 -2.63
CA TRP A 140 8.41 24.38 -2.33
C TRP A 140 9.74 24.89 -2.95
N GLY A 141 9.79 26.12 -3.46
CA GLY A 141 10.98 26.70 -4.09
C GLY A 141 12.25 26.57 -3.24
N ASP A 142 12.18 26.93 -1.96
CA ASP A 142 13.33 27.00 -1.04
C ASP A 142 13.67 25.68 -0.33
N VAL A 143 12.95 24.59 -0.62
CA VAL A 143 13.19 23.26 -0.01
C VAL A 143 14.29 22.52 -0.78
N GLN A 144 15.11 21.68 -0.16
CA GLN A 144 16.05 20.84 -0.91
C GLN A 144 15.35 19.62 -1.51
N SER A 145 15.66 19.30 -2.76
CA SER A 145 15.15 18.09 -3.43
C SER A 145 16.04 16.90 -3.12
N ILE A 146 15.44 15.71 -2.97
CA ILE A 146 16.15 14.46 -2.68
C ILE A 146 15.99 13.45 -3.81
N SER A 147 16.92 12.50 -3.90
CA SER A 147 16.80 11.40 -4.86
C SER A 147 15.69 10.44 -4.44
N LEU A 148 14.63 10.39 -5.25
CA LEU A 148 13.49 9.50 -5.05
C LEU A 148 13.85 8.00 -5.01
N ARG A 149 15.00 7.61 -5.56
CA ARG A 149 15.51 6.22 -5.56
C ARG A 149 16.02 5.76 -4.21
N LEU A 150 16.42 6.69 -3.34
CA LEU A 150 17.08 6.39 -2.06
C LEU A 150 16.10 6.48 -0.87
N ILE A 151 14.83 6.75 -1.14
CA ILE A 151 13.83 6.91 -0.08
C ILE A 151 13.41 5.55 0.43
N ASP A 152 13.55 5.38 1.75
CA ASP A 152 12.93 4.29 2.49
C ASP A 152 11.58 4.79 3.04
N TRP A 153 10.51 4.51 2.29
CA TRP A 153 9.15 4.97 2.63
C TRP A 153 8.65 4.44 3.97
N ASP A 154 9.10 3.26 4.39
CA ASP A 154 8.70 2.63 5.65
C ASP A 154 9.30 3.33 6.88
N LYS A 155 10.39 4.08 6.71
CA LYS A 155 11.03 4.86 7.79
C LYS A 155 10.40 6.23 8.03
N ILE A 156 9.44 6.65 7.20
CA ILE A 156 8.80 7.96 7.35
C ILE A 156 7.92 7.95 8.61
N GLN A 157 8.29 8.76 9.59
CA GLN A 157 7.55 8.89 10.84
C GLN A 157 6.48 9.99 10.77
N TYR A 158 5.31 9.67 11.33
CA TYR A 158 4.20 10.59 11.45
C TYR A 158 3.93 10.95 12.91
N ASN A 159 3.80 12.25 13.18
CA ASN A 159 3.43 12.85 14.46
C ASN A 159 2.18 13.73 14.27
N ARG A 160 1.67 14.32 15.36
CA ARG A 160 0.45 15.16 15.31
C ARG A 160 0.55 16.37 14.37
N GLN A 161 1.76 16.87 14.10
CA GLN A 161 2.00 18.07 13.30
C GLN A 161 2.13 17.76 11.80
N ASN A 162 2.61 16.57 11.44
CA ASN A 162 2.86 16.17 10.06
C ASN A 162 1.90 15.07 9.56
N ILE A 163 0.95 14.58 10.38
CA ILE A 163 0.02 13.50 9.99
C ILE A 163 -0.77 13.82 8.70
N ARG A 164 -1.05 15.11 8.45
CA ARG A 164 -1.69 15.60 7.22
C ARG A 164 -0.87 15.35 5.95
N TYR A 165 0.44 15.15 6.06
CA TYR A 165 1.32 14.83 4.94
C TYR A 165 1.23 13.36 4.50
N ARG A 166 0.57 12.51 5.28
CA ARG A 166 0.46 11.08 4.98
C ARG A 166 -0.15 10.82 3.61
N MET A 167 -1.21 11.56 3.26
CA MET A 167 -1.91 11.38 1.99
C MET A 167 -1.07 11.84 0.79
N ILE A 168 -0.46 13.03 0.86
CA ILE A 168 0.37 13.52 -0.26
C ILE A 168 1.61 12.63 -0.47
N LEU A 169 2.23 12.14 0.61
CA LEU A 169 3.40 11.27 0.52
C LEU A 169 3.02 9.90 -0.03
N PHE A 170 1.84 9.39 0.32
CA PHE A 170 1.30 8.18 -0.27
C PHE A 170 1.13 8.32 -1.79
N TRP A 171 0.53 9.42 -2.27
CA TRP A 171 0.46 9.69 -3.71
C TRP A 171 1.84 9.86 -4.34
N GLY A 172 2.75 10.57 -3.66
CA GLY A 172 4.13 10.74 -4.08
C GLY A 172 4.87 9.42 -4.23
N GLN A 173 4.63 8.46 -3.32
CA GLN A 173 5.18 7.11 -3.37
C GLN A 173 4.68 6.37 -4.61
N LEU A 174 3.37 6.33 -4.82
CA LEU A 174 2.80 5.66 -5.99
C LEU A 174 3.30 6.24 -7.31
N ILE A 175 3.41 7.58 -7.40
CA ILE A 175 3.95 8.26 -8.58
C ILE A 175 5.43 7.92 -8.78
N THR A 176 6.21 7.86 -7.70
CA THR A 176 7.63 7.52 -7.75
C THR A 176 7.86 6.07 -8.16
N GLU A 177 7.12 5.14 -7.56
CA GLU A 177 7.19 3.73 -7.92
C GLU A 177 6.74 3.53 -9.38
N ALA A 178 5.73 4.28 -9.86
CA ALA A 178 5.33 4.33 -11.26
C ALA A 178 6.46 4.76 -12.18
N TRP A 179 7.19 5.77 -11.77
CA TRP A 179 8.34 6.24 -12.51
C TRP A 179 9.47 5.23 -12.57
N LEU A 180 9.81 4.59 -11.44
CA LEU A 180 10.94 3.67 -11.36
C LEU A 180 10.75 2.39 -12.18
N LEU A 181 9.50 2.00 -12.43
CA LEU A 181 9.14 0.82 -13.21
C LEU A 181 9.00 1.08 -14.71
N CYS A 182 8.99 2.34 -15.16
CA CYS A 182 8.99 2.66 -16.59
C CYS A 182 10.38 2.35 -17.20
N THR A 183 10.44 1.35 -18.08
CA THR A 183 11.59 1.09 -18.94
C THR A 183 11.51 1.94 -20.21
N ASP A 184 12.66 2.41 -20.71
CA ASP A 184 12.80 3.41 -21.80
C ASP A 184 12.18 3.01 -23.15
N GLU A 185 11.71 1.77 -23.32
CA GLU A 185 11.19 1.25 -24.61
C GLU A 185 9.65 1.30 -24.76
N ASP A 186 8.88 1.49 -23.68
CA ASP A 186 7.42 1.46 -23.75
C ASP A 186 6.80 2.86 -23.66
N ASN A 187 6.52 3.42 -24.83
CA ASN A 187 5.85 4.70 -24.99
C ASN A 187 4.34 4.58 -24.69
N VAL A 188 3.86 5.48 -23.81
CA VAL A 188 2.51 6.10 -23.76
C VAL A 188 1.41 5.56 -22.82
N ASP A 189 1.47 4.34 -22.28
CA ASP A 189 0.52 3.93 -21.21
C ASP A 189 1.32 3.45 -20.00
N LEU A 190 1.56 4.31 -19.00
CA LEU A 190 2.32 3.95 -17.79
C LEU A 190 1.94 2.55 -17.28
N PRO A 191 2.85 1.57 -17.31
CA PRO A 191 2.59 0.20 -16.87
C PRO A 191 2.76 0.11 -15.35
N PHE A 192 2.17 1.02 -14.56
CA PHE A 192 2.29 0.95 -13.10
C PHE A 192 1.39 -0.11 -12.46
N ILE A 193 0.60 -0.78 -13.29
CA ILE A 193 -0.05 -2.00 -12.90
C ILE A 193 0.74 -3.17 -13.53
N ASN A 194 2.01 -3.31 -13.14
CA ASN A 194 2.62 -4.63 -13.29
C ASN A 194 1.79 -5.60 -12.43
N ASN A 195 1.46 -6.79 -12.96
CA ASN A 195 0.63 -7.76 -12.26
C ASN A 195 1.14 -8.04 -10.84
N GLN A 196 2.47 -8.00 -10.65
CA GLN A 196 3.09 -8.25 -9.35
C GLN A 196 2.79 -7.16 -8.31
N SER A 197 2.74 -5.88 -8.69
CA SER A 197 2.34 -4.80 -7.79
C SER A 197 0.88 -4.95 -7.37
N LEU A 198 -0.02 -5.35 -8.28
CA LEU A 198 -1.41 -5.63 -7.92
C LEU A 198 -1.58 -6.87 -7.07
N CYS A 199 -0.79 -7.93 -7.29
CA CYS A 199 -0.79 -9.07 -6.38
C CYS A 199 -0.53 -8.60 -4.96
N ASN A 200 0.53 -7.81 -4.75
CA ASN A 200 0.92 -7.32 -3.44
C ASN A 200 -0.12 -6.36 -2.84
N ILE A 201 -0.70 -5.47 -3.66
CA ILE A 201 -1.79 -4.57 -3.22
C ILE A 201 -3.00 -5.41 -2.78
N PHE A 202 -3.41 -6.38 -3.59
CA PHE A 202 -4.55 -7.24 -3.28
C PHE A 202 -4.32 -8.06 -2.00
N GLU A 203 -3.16 -8.70 -1.87
CA GLU A 203 -2.76 -9.45 -0.67
C GLU A 203 -2.83 -8.56 0.59
N LYS A 204 -2.15 -7.41 0.57
CA LYS A 204 -2.13 -6.47 1.70
C LYS A 204 -3.52 -5.92 2.00
N PHE A 205 -4.32 -5.66 0.98
CA PHE A 205 -5.70 -5.19 1.13
C PHE A 205 -6.54 -6.21 1.90
N VAL A 206 -6.57 -7.47 1.45
CA VAL A 206 -7.38 -8.52 2.10
C VAL A 206 -6.86 -8.77 3.52
N PHE A 207 -5.53 -8.75 3.72
CA PHE A 207 -4.93 -8.87 5.05
C PHE A 207 -5.39 -7.75 6.00
N MET A 208 -5.28 -6.49 5.56
CA MET A 208 -5.67 -5.34 6.38
C MET A 208 -7.16 -5.30 6.64
N TYR A 209 -7.98 -5.67 5.66
CA TYR A 209 -9.42 -5.84 5.86
C TYR A 209 -9.72 -6.88 6.93
N CYS A 210 -9.16 -8.09 6.82
CA CYS A 210 -9.37 -9.16 7.80
C CYS A 210 -8.94 -8.72 9.19
N LYS A 211 -7.77 -8.06 9.31
CA LYS A 211 -7.25 -7.55 10.57
C LYS A 211 -8.19 -6.54 11.22
N HIS A 212 -8.66 -5.54 10.45
CA HIS A 212 -9.56 -4.51 10.95
C HIS A 212 -10.93 -5.09 11.34
N TYR A 213 -11.54 -5.88 10.46
CA TYR A 213 -12.85 -6.46 10.68
C TYR A 213 -12.85 -7.44 11.88
N CYS A 214 -11.88 -8.36 11.95
CA CYS A 214 -11.82 -9.33 13.04
C CYS A 214 -11.50 -8.67 14.39
N SER A 215 -10.61 -7.67 14.44
CA SER A 215 -10.32 -6.97 15.70
C SER A 215 -11.56 -6.28 16.29
N ASN A 216 -12.48 -5.81 15.43
CA ASN A 216 -13.69 -5.12 15.86
C ASN A 216 -14.85 -6.08 16.17
N VAL A 217 -14.95 -7.21 15.45
CA VAL A 217 -16.12 -8.08 15.46
C VAL A 217 -15.88 -9.39 16.22
N TYR A 218 -14.65 -9.90 16.22
CA TYR A 218 -14.26 -11.19 16.80
C TYR A 218 -13.03 -11.04 17.72
N PRO A 219 -13.24 -10.73 19.02
CA PRO A 219 -12.13 -10.50 19.95
C PRO A 219 -11.18 -11.70 20.12
N ASP A 220 -11.71 -12.92 19.95
CA ASP A 220 -10.99 -14.17 20.15
C ASP A 220 -10.23 -14.64 18.88
N ILE A 221 -10.39 -13.92 17.75
CA ILE A 221 -9.75 -14.23 16.46
C ILE A 221 -8.52 -13.36 16.25
N SER A 222 -7.37 -14.01 16.12
CA SER A 222 -6.12 -13.36 15.73
C SER A 222 -5.89 -13.44 14.22
N VAL A 223 -5.42 -12.35 13.62
CA VAL A 223 -5.07 -12.27 12.19
C VAL A 223 -3.57 -12.04 12.05
N SER A 224 -2.88 -12.91 11.31
CA SER A 224 -1.43 -12.84 11.13
C SER A 224 -0.99 -13.28 9.73
N ALA A 225 0.17 -12.81 9.28
CA ALA A 225 0.86 -13.31 8.09
C ALA A 225 2.08 -14.09 8.61
N ARG A 226 1.89 -15.36 8.95
CA ARG A 226 2.85 -16.13 9.73
C ARG A 226 3.84 -16.87 8.82
N GLN A 227 5.13 -16.77 9.16
CA GLN A 227 6.11 -17.72 8.67
C GLN A 227 5.87 -19.06 9.38
N MET A 228 5.56 -20.08 8.60
CA MET A 228 5.27 -21.42 9.10
C MET A 228 6.54 -22.25 9.17
N GLU A 229 6.60 -23.14 10.15
CA GLU A 229 7.66 -24.11 10.24
C GLU A 229 7.34 -25.35 9.40
N TRP A 230 8.34 -25.86 8.69
CA TRP A 230 8.24 -27.14 8.01
C TRP A 230 8.00 -28.25 9.02
N CYS A 231 7.14 -29.22 8.67
CA CYS A 231 6.90 -30.41 9.49
C CYS A 231 8.07 -31.40 9.36
N ASN A 232 9.27 -31.00 9.79
CA ASN A 232 10.35 -31.96 10.02
C ASN A 232 11.41 -31.37 10.94
N SER A 233 11.96 -32.22 11.80
CA SER A 233 13.13 -31.92 12.62
C SER A 233 14.39 -31.84 11.74
N GLY A 234 14.70 -30.63 11.26
CA GLY A 234 15.93 -30.35 10.49
C GLY A 234 15.67 -29.44 9.29
N LYS A 235 15.61 -28.13 9.53
CA LYS A 235 15.61 -27.13 8.45
C LYS A 235 16.95 -27.21 7.72
N GLY A 236 16.98 -27.77 6.52
CA GLY A 236 18.11 -27.59 5.60
C GLY A 236 18.15 -26.14 5.12
N GLU A 237 19.36 -25.58 4.97
CA GLU A 237 19.60 -24.18 4.58
C GLU A 237 18.92 -23.78 3.24
N PHE A 238 18.64 -24.76 2.37
CA PHE A 238 18.06 -24.55 1.05
C PHE A 238 16.53 -24.66 0.99
N MET A 239 15.85 -24.90 2.12
CA MET A 239 14.39 -25.01 2.11
C MET A 239 13.73 -23.63 1.98
N PRO A 240 12.71 -23.48 1.12
CA PRO A 240 12.04 -22.20 0.96
C PRO A 240 11.29 -21.81 2.23
N ILE A 241 11.14 -20.50 2.45
CA ILE A 241 10.36 -19.97 3.57
C ILE A 241 8.87 -20.16 3.24
N MET A 242 8.15 -20.91 4.09
CA MET A 242 6.69 -20.96 4.01
C MET A 242 6.10 -19.74 4.68
N ARG A 243 5.47 -18.86 3.91
CA ARG A 243 4.78 -17.68 4.41
C ARG A 243 3.37 -17.68 3.85
N THR A 244 2.39 -17.71 4.74
CA THR A 244 0.99 -17.52 4.38
C THR A 244 0.70 -16.05 4.20
N ASP A 245 -0.14 -15.70 3.24
CA ASP A 245 -0.65 -14.34 3.07
C ASP A 245 -1.47 -13.94 4.31
N ILE A 246 -2.43 -14.79 4.71
CA ILE A 246 -3.32 -14.51 5.84
C ILE A 246 -3.65 -15.80 6.59
N LEU A 247 -3.53 -15.75 7.91
CA LEU A 247 -3.93 -16.80 8.84
C LEU A 247 -4.85 -16.18 9.89
N LEU A 248 -6.08 -16.67 9.96
CA LEU A 248 -7.06 -16.32 10.98
C LEU A 248 -7.19 -17.50 11.94
N HIS A 249 -6.94 -17.27 13.23
CA HIS A 249 -7.02 -18.31 14.26
C HIS A 249 -7.95 -17.88 15.38
N ASP A 250 -9.02 -18.65 15.57
CA ASP A 250 -9.94 -18.57 16.71
C ASP A 250 -9.42 -19.46 17.84
N SER A 251 -8.86 -18.82 18.85
CA SER A 251 -8.27 -19.49 20.01
C SER A 251 -9.29 -20.22 20.89
N ARG A 252 -10.58 -19.87 20.79
CA ARG A 252 -11.64 -20.40 21.64
C ARG A 252 -12.30 -21.62 21.04
N ALA A 253 -12.47 -21.62 19.71
CA ALA A 253 -13.05 -22.74 18.97
C ALA A 253 -12.00 -23.71 18.41
N CYS A 254 -10.70 -23.42 18.58
CA CYS A 254 -9.58 -24.11 17.93
C CYS A 254 -9.81 -24.24 16.42
N LYS A 255 -10.16 -23.13 15.77
CA LYS A 255 -10.43 -23.07 14.33
C LYS A 255 -9.44 -22.17 13.64
N THR A 256 -8.86 -22.67 12.55
CA THR A 256 -7.89 -21.91 11.75
C THR A 256 -8.33 -21.85 10.30
N LEU A 257 -8.30 -20.65 9.71
CA LEU A 257 -8.49 -20.41 8.29
C LEU A 257 -7.20 -19.86 7.69
N ILE A 258 -6.62 -20.58 6.73
CA ILE A 258 -5.46 -20.12 5.95
C ILE A 258 -5.98 -19.61 4.61
N ILE A 259 -5.68 -18.36 4.30
CA ILE A 259 -6.06 -17.73 3.02
C ILE A 259 -4.80 -17.47 2.21
N ASP A 260 -4.82 -17.91 0.95
CA ASP A 260 -3.82 -17.58 -0.06
C ASP A 260 -4.49 -16.71 -1.13
N THR A 261 -3.93 -15.54 -1.39
CA THR A 261 -4.52 -14.55 -2.31
C THR A 261 -3.80 -14.58 -3.64
N LYS A 262 -4.55 -14.43 -4.73
CA LYS A 262 -4.00 -14.50 -6.08
C LYS A 262 -4.62 -13.47 -7.00
N PHE A 263 -3.76 -12.70 -7.67
CA PHE A 263 -4.15 -11.73 -8.68
C PHE A 263 -3.56 -12.14 -10.03
N TYR A 264 -4.41 -12.55 -10.98
CA TYR A 264 -3.97 -12.94 -12.32
C TYR A 264 -4.74 -12.19 -13.39
N LYS A 265 -4.10 -12.03 -14.56
CA LYS A 265 -4.79 -11.57 -15.77
C LYS A 265 -5.97 -12.46 -16.16
N GLN A 266 -5.84 -13.76 -15.90
CA GLN A 266 -6.86 -14.80 -16.12
C GLN A 266 -6.79 -15.80 -14.98
N ILE A 267 -7.88 -15.93 -14.24
CA ILE A 267 -8.00 -16.87 -13.12
C ILE A 267 -7.92 -18.32 -13.62
N PHE A 268 -8.64 -18.61 -14.70
CA PHE A 268 -8.74 -19.95 -15.26
C PHE A 268 -7.64 -20.23 -16.29
N THR A 269 -7.23 -21.50 -16.33
CA THR A 269 -6.38 -22.07 -17.39
C THR A 269 -7.18 -23.06 -18.21
N SER A 270 -6.86 -23.18 -19.50
CA SER A 270 -7.43 -24.21 -20.37
C SER A 270 -6.52 -25.44 -20.34
N ARG A 271 -7.08 -26.62 -20.05
CA ARG A 271 -6.44 -27.90 -20.39
C ARG A 271 -6.89 -28.36 -21.78
N ASP A 272 -6.04 -29.15 -22.44
CA ASP A 272 -6.14 -29.64 -23.82
C ASP A 272 -7.55 -29.90 -24.39
N ARG A 273 -7.66 -29.62 -25.71
CA ARG A 273 -8.71 -29.97 -26.70
C ARG A 273 -10.20 -29.74 -26.36
N GLY A 274 -10.57 -29.39 -25.14
CA GLY A 274 -11.96 -29.45 -24.68
C GLY A 274 -12.44 -28.25 -23.87
N ASN A 275 -11.95 -27.02 -24.09
CA ASN A 275 -12.48 -25.76 -23.54
C ASN A 275 -12.87 -25.72 -22.04
N LYS A 276 -12.43 -26.68 -21.21
CA LYS A 276 -12.76 -26.74 -19.78
C LYS A 276 -11.84 -25.79 -19.03
N LYS A 277 -12.44 -24.78 -18.40
CA LYS A 277 -11.77 -23.83 -17.50
C LYS A 277 -11.44 -24.52 -16.18
N VAL A 278 -10.17 -24.52 -15.78
CA VAL A 278 -9.68 -25.11 -14.52
C VAL A 278 -8.83 -24.09 -13.76
N PHE A 279 -8.91 -24.10 -12.42
CA PHE A 279 -8.03 -23.30 -11.57
C PHE A 279 -6.56 -23.72 -11.74
N ARG A 280 -5.65 -22.80 -11.45
CA ARG A 280 -4.20 -23.04 -11.53
C ARG A 280 -3.78 -24.03 -10.44
N SER A 281 -3.30 -25.20 -10.86
CA SER A 281 -2.91 -26.28 -9.95
C SER A 281 -1.82 -25.87 -8.96
N ASN A 282 -0.86 -25.04 -9.39
CA ASN A 282 0.24 -24.60 -8.53
C ASN A 282 -0.26 -23.88 -7.27
N ASN A 283 -1.34 -23.11 -7.36
CA ASN A 283 -1.90 -22.38 -6.23
C ASN A 283 -2.60 -23.33 -5.26
N LEU A 284 -3.33 -24.32 -5.79
CA LEU A 284 -3.94 -25.38 -4.98
C LEU A 284 -2.87 -26.20 -4.23
N TYR A 285 -1.76 -26.53 -4.90
CA TYR A 285 -0.66 -27.23 -4.27
C TYR A 285 0.03 -26.38 -3.18
N GLN A 286 0.19 -25.08 -3.42
CA GLN A 286 0.77 -24.16 -2.46
C GLN A 286 -0.06 -24.09 -1.16
N ILE A 287 -1.35 -23.77 -1.27
CA ILE A 287 -2.22 -23.66 -0.10
C ILE A 287 -2.39 -25.01 0.61
N PHE A 288 -2.49 -26.11 -0.14
CA PHE A 288 -2.54 -27.44 0.45
C PHE A 288 -1.28 -27.76 1.26
N SER A 289 -0.11 -27.36 0.78
CA SER A 289 1.16 -27.52 1.52
C SER A 289 1.11 -26.76 2.85
N TYR A 290 0.62 -25.51 2.85
CA TYR A 290 0.48 -24.72 4.07
C TYR A 290 -0.46 -25.39 5.08
N ILE A 291 -1.63 -25.85 4.64
CA ILE A 291 -2.59 -26.55 5.49
C ILE A 291 -1.96 -27.79 6.13
N MET A 292 -1.31 -28.64 5.35
CA MET A 292 -0.74 -29.90 5.86
C MET A 292 0.37 -29.65 6.88
N HIS A 293 1.24 -28.67 6.64
CA HIS A 293 2.28 -28.29 7.59
C HIS A 293 1.72 -27.63 8.86
N TYR A 294 0.66 -26.82 8.75
CA TYR A 294 -0.01 -26.26 9.92
C TYR A 294 -0.65 -27.36 10.77
N LYS A 295 -1.41 -28.25 10.14
CA LYS A 295 -2.15 -29.34 10.79
C LYS A 295 -1.24 -30.29 11.54
N TYR A 296 -0.06 -30.57 10.99
CA TYR A 296 0.94 -31.37 11.68
C TYR A 296 1.39 -30.76 13.01
N ASN A 297 1.59 -29.43 13.05
CA ASN A 297 2.03 -28.72 14.26
C ASN A 297 0.86 -28.37 15.21
N HIS A 298 -0.38 -28.40 14.72
CA HIS A 298 -1.59 -27.99 15.45
C HIS A 298 -2.68 -29.05 15.29
N ILE A 299 -2.47 -30.22 15.91
CA ILE A 299 -3.32 -31.42 15.74
C ILE A 299 -4.76 -31.19 16.21
N GLU A 300 -4.95 -30.35 17.22
CA GLU A 300 -6.26 -30.06 17.82
C GLU A 300 -7.08 -29.03 17.02
N ASP A 301 -6.44 -28.30 16.10
CA ASP A 301 -7.12 -27.26 15.32
C ASP A 301 -7.93 -27.88 14.17
N ASN A 302 -9.18 -27.44 14.04
CA ASN A 302 -9.94 -27.64 12.81
C ASN A 302 -9.49 -26.59 11.77
N ILE A 303 -8.82 -27.05 10.71
CA ILE A 303 -8.16 -26.19 9.74
C ILE A 303 -8.92 -26.22 8.42
N SER A 304 -9.19 -25.04 7.89
CA SER A 304 -9.72 -24.83 6.55
C SER A 304 -8.77 -23.98 5.71
N GLY A 305 -8.79 -24.20 4.40
CA GLY A 305 -8.08 -23.39 3.42
C GLY A 305 -9.04 -22.61 2.53
N LEU A 306 -8.64 -21.40 2.16
CA LEU A 306 -9.31 -20.60 1.16
C LEU A 306 -8.32 -20.03 0.14
N LEU A 307 -8.50 -20.38 -1.12
CA LEU A 307 -7.79 -19.75 -2.21
C LEU A 307 -8.63 -18.61 -2.79
N LEU A 308 -8.23 -17.37 -2.54
CA LEU A 308 -8.98 -16.17 -2.90
C LEU A 308 -8.38 -15.51 -4.15
N TYR A 309 -9.12 -15.56 -5.25
CA TYR A 309 -8.76 -14.87 -6.49
C TYR A 309 -9.41 -13.50 -6.58
N ALA A 310 -8.64 -12.49 -7.02
CA ALA A 310 -9.22 -11.26 -7.54
C ALA A 310 -9.81 -11.50 -8.93
N GLY A 311 -11.06 -11.09 -9.16
CA GLY A 311 -11.75 -11.25 -10.44
C GLY A 311 -12.75 -10.15 -10.75
N THR A 312 -13.34 -10.22 -11.94
CA THR A 312 -14.44 -9.35 -12.38
C THR A 312 -15.54 -10.19 -13.02
N GLN A 313 -16.77 -9.69 -13.10
CA GLN A 313 -17.92 -10.43 -13.63
C GLN A 313 -17.67 -11.09 -15.01
N ASP A 314 -16.88 -10.45 -15.87
CA ASP A 314 -16.49 -10.99 -17.19
C ASP A 314 -15.83 -12.38 -17.13
N GLU A 315 -15.15 -12.72 -16.03
CA GLU A 315 -14.49 -14.02 -15.84
C GLU A 315 -15.39 -15.05 -15.13
N MET A 316 -16.49 -14.60 -14.53
CA MET A 316 -17.30 -15.35 -13.60
C MET A 316 -18.57 -15.83 -14.31
N ASN A 317 -18.74 -17.14 -14.50
CA ASN A 317 -20.00 -17.73 -14.99
C ASN A 317 -21.10 -17.72 -13.90
N GLY A 318 -21.25 -16.62 -13.15
CA GLY A 318 -22.20 -16.47 -12.03
C GLY A 318 -21.85 -17.19 -10.72
N LYS A 319 -20.99 -18.22 -10.76
CA LYS A 319 -20.51 -18.93 -9.56
C LYS A 319 -19.22 -18.29 -9.03
N LYS A 320 -19.23 -17.89 -7.75
CA LYS A 320 -18.09 -17.23 -7.07
C LYS A 320 -17.33 -18.16 -6.13
N ILE A 321 -18.03 -19.10 -5.51
CA ILE A 321 -17.52 -19.99 -4.46
C ILE A 321 -17.53 -21.43 -4.99
N PHE A 322 -16.41 -22.12 -4.81
CA PHE A 322 -16.20 -23.50 -5.21
C PHE A 322 -15.69 -24.26 -3.99
N GLU A 323 -16.59 -25.01 -3.37
CA GLU A 323 -16.28 -25.79 -2.19
C GLU A 323 -15.60 -27.10 -2.60
N HIS A 324 -14.48 -27.41 -1.95
CA HIS A 324 -13.81 -28.70 -2.12
C HIS A 324 -13.45 -29.29 -0.76
N ASN A 325 -13.51 -30.61 -0.68
CA ASN A 325 -12.99 -31.36 0.45
C ASN A 325 -11.84 -32.24 -0.05
N VAL A 326 -10.64 -32.02 0.48
CA VAL A 326 -9.42 -32.73 0.09
C VAL A 326 -8.78 -33.28 1.35
N CYS A 327 -8.65 -34.61 1.45
CA CYS A 327 -8.10 -35.29 2.63
C CYS A 327 -8.84 -34.93 3.93
N ASP A 328 -10.17 -34.87 3.89
CA ASP A 328 -11.04 -34.48 5.02
C ASP A 328 -10.79 -33.06 5.56
N ILE A 329 -10.26 -32.19 4.70
CA ILE A 329 -10.02 -30.78 4.98
C ILE A 329 -10.81 -29.95 3.97
N GLN A 330 -11.58 -28.98 4.47
CA GLN A 330 -12.25 -28.00 3.64
C GLN A 330 -11.22 -27.08 2.98
N LEU A 331 -11.18 -27.10 1.66
CA LEU A 331 -10.34 -26.25 0.82
C LEU A 331 -11.21 -25.58 -0.23
N ASP A 332 -11.62 -24.35 0.02
CA ASP A 332 -12.50 -23.64 -0.89
C ASP A 332 -11.71 -22.75 -1.84
N VAL A 333 -12.28 -22.50 -3.01
CA VAL A 333 -11.78 -21.50 -3.95
C VAL A 333 -12.86 -20.45 -4.13
N GLU A 334 -12.50 -19.19 -3.93
CA GLU A 334 -13.43 -18.07 -4.07
C GLU A 334 -12.86 -16.99 -4.97
N ILE A 335 -13.75 -16.33 -5.71
CA ILE A 335 -13.40 -15.18 -6.55
C ILE A 335 -14.04 -13.94 -5.94
N LEU A 336 -13.20 -13.02 -5.45
CA LEU A 336 -13.63 -11.70 -5.03
C LEU A 336 -13.86 -10.82 -6.25
N ASP A 337 -15.12 -10.46 -6.48
CA ASP A 337 -15.50 -9.59 -7.58
C ASP A 337 -15.15 -8.14 -7.25
N LEU A 338 -14.13 -7.62 -7.91
CA LEU A 338 -13.66 -6.24 -7.79
C LEU A 338 -14.32 -5.29 -8.80
N SER A 339 -15.31 -5.75 -9.58
CA SER A 339 -16.03 -4.90 -10.54
C SER A 339 -17.30 -4.23 -9.98
N VAL A 340 -17.67 -4.57 -8.75
CA VAL A 340 -18.84 -4.01 -8.04
C VAL A 340 -18.43 -2.84 -7.15
N SER A 341 -19.40 -2.11 -6.58
CA SER A 341 -19.11 -1.00 -5.66
C SER A 341 -18.30 -1.43 -4.44
N ALA A 342 -17.56 -0.50 -3.84
CA ALA A 342 -16.78 -0.70 -2.61
C ALA A 342 -17.60 -1.38 -1.49
N ASP A 343 -18.85 -0.94 -1.26
CA ASP A 343 -19.74 -1.54 -0.25
C ASP A 343 -20.03 -3.02 -0.53
N ARG A 344 -20.12 -3.40 -1.81
CA ARG A 344 -20.34 -4.80 -2.22
C ARG A 344 -19.05 -5.62 -2.14
N ILE A 345 -17.88 -5.02 -2.32
CA ILE A 345 -16.59 -5.67 -2.05
C ILE A 345 -16.49 -5.98 -0.56
N GLU A 346 -16.80 -5.00 0.30
CA GLU A 346 -16.83 -5.17 1.75
C GLU A 346 -17.82 -6.25 2.18
N TYR A 347 -19.02 -6.27 1.60
CA TYR A 347 -20.00 -7.33 1.87
C TYR A 347 -19.45 -8.72 1.51
N GLN A 348 -18.79 -8.88 0.36
CA GLN A 348 -18.21 -10.18 -0.05
C GLN A 348 -17.14 -10.64 0.94
N LEU A 349 -16.23 -9.77 1.35
CA LEU A 349 -15.19 -10.10 2.33
C LEU A 349 -15.77 -10.42 3.72
N LYS A 350 -16.81 -9.70 4.13
CA LYS A 350 -17.54 -9.95 5.37
C LYS A 350 -18.21 -11.33 5.35
N ASP A 351 -18.92 -11.65 4.28
CA ASP A 351 -19.62 -12.93 4.12
C ASP A 351 -18.62 -14.10 4.11
N MET A 352 -17.49 -13.94 3.42
CA MET A 352 -16.38 -14.89 3.44
C MET A 352 -15.93 -15.23 4.87
N ILE A 353 -15.63 -14.23 5.71
CA ILE A 353 -15.20 -14.46 7.09
C ILE A 353 -16.33 -15.09 7.93
N GLN A 354 -17.57 -14.61 7.76
CA GLN A 354 -18.74 -15.12 8.49
C GLN A 354 -19.07 -16.58 8.17
N ARG A 355 -18.76 -17.08 6.97
CA ARG A 355 -18.98 -18.49 6.63
C ARG A 355 -18.13 -19.45 7.46
N TYR A 356 -16.90 -19.08 7.82
CA TYR A 356 -16.00 -19.94 8.60
C TYR A 356 -16.18 -19.80 10.11
N PHE A 357 -16.36 -18.56 10.59
CA PHE A 357 -16.42 -18.26 12.03
C PHE A 357 -17.83 -18.03 12.57
N GLY A 358 -18.85 -18.10 11.70
CA GLY A 358 -20.25 -17.79 12.05
C GLY A 358 -20.53 -16.29 12.02
N LYS A 359 -21.80 -15.91 12.20
CA LYS A 359 -22.18 -14.50 12.41
C LYS A 359 -21.87 -14.12 13.84
N ALA A 360 -21.14 -13.01 14.04
CA ALA A 360 -20.99 -12.45 15.37
C ALA A 360 -22.36 -12.13 15.97
N ASN A 361 -22.58 -12.58 17.21
CA ASN A 361 -23.73 -12.14 17.98
C ASN A 361 -23.63 -10.63 18.16
N SER A 362 -24.56 -9.88 17.56
CA SER A 362 -24.68 -8.44 17.79
C SER A 362 -24.81 -8.21 19.30
N LYS A 363 -23.81 -7.55 19.89
CA LYS A 363 -23.99 -6.94 21.21
C LYS A 363 -24.76 -5.64 21.07
#